data_AF-A0A521E0J5-F1
#
_entry.id   AF-A0A521E0J5-F1
#
_cell.length_a   1.000
_cell.length_b   1.000
_cell.length_c   1.000
_cell.angle_alpha   90.00
_cell.angle_beta   90.00
_cell.angle_gamma   90.00
#
_symmetry.space_group_name_H-M   'P 1'
#
loop_
_entity.id
_entity.type
_entity.pdbx_description
1 polymer ?
#
loop_
_entity_poly.entity_id
_entity_poly.type
_entity_poly.pdbx_seq_one_letter_code
_entity_poly.pdbx_strand_id
1 'polypeptide(L)' 'MVFEFRGELMADDLPLGSVSDYEPDENRASEKLFQKGWNQAPPDTCCIWIPKLEKHPLRG' A
#
# COMPACT_ATOMS: atom_id res chain seq x y z
N MET A 1 8.67 9.48 -15.07
CA MET A 1 8.34 10.24 -13.85
C MET A 1 8.02 9.22 -12.78
N VAL A 2 8.63 9.31 -11.60
CA VAL A 2 8.35 8.43 -10.46
C VAL A 2 7.33 9.15 -9.57
N PHE A 3 6.36 8.42 -9.05
CA PHE A 3 5.34 8.92 -8.14
C PHE A 3 5.50 8.23 -6.79
N GLU A 4 5.09 8.92 -5.74
CA GLU A 4 4.85 8.30 -4.45
C GLU A 4 3.40 7.87 -4.35
N PHE A 5 3.16 6.63 -3.95
CA PHE A 5 1.83 6.11 -3.66
C PHE A 5 1.71 5.88 -2.17
N ARG A 6 0.73 6.53 -1.53
CA ARG A 6 0.50 6.46 -0.07
C ARG A 6 -0.90 5.94 0.21
N GLY A 7 -1.05 5.12 1.25
CA GLY A 7 -2.35 4.67 1.70
C GLY A 7 -2.32 4.17 3.14
N GLU A 8 -3.50 3.88 3.67
CA GLU A 8 -3.67 3.15 4.93
C GLU A 8 -3.88 1.68 4.62
N LEU A 9 -3.15 0.80 5.29
CA LEU A 9 -3.26 -0.63 5.09
C LEU A 9 -4.27 -1.21 6.08
N MET A 10 -5.18 -2.02 5.57
CA MET A 10 -6.21 -2.73 6.34
C MET A 10 -6.01 -4.24 6.21
N ALA A 11 -6.25 -4.97 7.29
CA ALA A 11 -6.30 -6.43 7.31
C ALA A 11 -7.48 -6.88 8.19
N ASP A 12 -8.40 -7.68 7.63
CA ASP A 12 -9.62 -8.16 8.32
C ASP A 12 -10.36 -7.05 9.12
N ASP A 13 -10.51 -5.88 8.50
CA ASP A 13 -11.13 -4.66 9.05
C ASP A 13 -10.33 -3.94 10.14
N LEU A 14 -9.11 -4.39 10.44
CA LEU A 14 -8.18 -3.73 11.36
C LEU A 14 -7.16 -2.85 10.60
N PRO A 15 -6.93 -1.59 11.02
CA PRO A 15 -5.86 -0.78 10.47
C PRO A 15 -4.50 -1.31 10.92
N LEU A 16 -3.61 -1.56 9.97
CA LEU A 16 -2.22 -1.98 10.22
C LEU A 16 -1.23 -0.81 10.18
N GLY A 17 -1.68 0.36 9.71
CA GLY A 17 -0.89 1.59 9.64
C GLY A 17 -0.72 2.12 8.23
N SER A 18 0.04 3.21 8.10
CA SER A 18 0.29 3.85 6.81
C SER A 18 1.40 3.13 6.03
N VAL A 19 1.21 3.00 4.72
CA VAL A 19 2.19 2.43 3.79
C VAL A 19 2.48 3.41 2.66
N SER A 20 3.72 3.37 2.16
CA SER A 20 4.10 4.08 0.94
C SER A 20 5.12 3.31 0.10
N ASP A 21 5.11 3.57 -1.20
CA ASP A 21 6.11 3.09 -2.16
C ASP A 21 6.30 4.09 -3.31
N TYR A 22 7.42 3.97 -4.02
CA TYR A 22 7.80 4.87 -5.10
C TYR A 22 7.92 4.08 -6.40
N GLU A 23 7.02 4.33 -7.34
CA GLU A 23 6.96 3.62 -8.60
C GLU A 23 6.59 4.57 -9.75
N PRO A 24 6.99 4.26 -10.99
CA PRO A 24 6.56 5.01 -12.16
C PRO A 24 5.11 4.69 -12.56
N ASP A 25 4.58 3.53 -12.18
CA ASP A 25 3.21 3.09 -12.49
C ASP A 25 2.45 2.59 -11.26
N GLU A 26 1.12 2.73 -11.33
CA GLU A 26 0.20 2.43 -10.24
C GLU A 26 0.00 0.93 -9.99
N ASN A 27 0.16 0.10 -11.02
CA ASN A 27 -0.03 -1.35 -10.89
C ASN A 27 1.13 -1.96 -10.08
N ARG A 28 2.37 -1.58 -10.39
CA ARG A 28 3.55 -2.01 -9.62
C ARG A 28 3.52 -1.45 -8.20
N ALA A 29 3.09 -0.20 -8.03
CA ALA A 29 2.90 0.38 -6.71
C ALA A 29 1.90 -0.45 -5.89
N SER A 30 0.75 -0.77 -6.47
CA SER A 30 -0.30 -1.56 -5.82
C SER A 30 0.22 -2.93 -5.41
N GLU A 31 0.85 -3.67 -6.33
CA GLU A 31 1.41 -5.01 -6.05
C GLU A 31 2.42 -4.98 -4.88
N LYS A 32 3.35 -4.03 -4.90
CA LYS A 32 4.33 -3.86 -3.82
C LYS A 32 3.67 -3.52 -2.49
N LEU A 33 2.71 -2.62 -2.49
CA LEU A 33 2.00 -2.21 -1.28
C LEU A 33 1.15 -3.36 -0.71
N PHE A 34 0.50 -4.15 -1.56
CA PHE A 34 -0.21 -5.37 -1.15
C PHE A 34 0.74 -6.40 -0.53
N GLN A 35 1.91 -6.64 -1.13
CA GLN A 35 2.92 -7.55 -0.57
C GLN A 35 3.46 -7.05 0.78
N LYS A 36 3.76 -5.75 0.90
CA LYS A 36 4.13 -5.13 2.18
C LYS A 36 3.04 -5.34 3.22
N GLY A 37 1.78 -5.33 2.79
CA GLY A 37 0.67 -5.58 3.67
C GLY A 37 0.63 -6.99 4.20
N TRP A 38 0.73 -7.99 3.31
CA TRP A 38 0.79 -9.40 3.71
C TRP A 38 1.93 -9.71 4.67
N ASN A 39 3.08 -9.05 4.50
CA ASN A 39 4.23 -9.25 5.40
C ASN A 39 4.03 -8.62 6.79
N GLN A 40 3.16 -7.62 6.94
CA GLN A 40 2.90 -6.93 8.20
C GLN A 40 1.64 -7.45 8.91
N ALA A 41 0.77 -8.14 8.19
CA ALA A 41 -0.50 -8.59 8.73
C ALA A 41 -0.31 -9.72 9.75
N PRO A 42 -1.20 -9.81 10.76
CA PRO A 42 -1.18 -10.89 11.73
C PRO A 42 -1.24 -12.28 11.07
N PRO A 43 -0.67 -13.31 11.71
CA PRO A 43 -1.00 -14.70 11.38
C PRO A 43 -2.52 -14.88 11.38
N ASP A 44 -3.05 -15.63 10.41
CA ASP A 44 -4.48 -15.88 10.17
C ASP A 44 -5.28 -14.75 9.48
N THR A 45 -4.60 -13.72 8.97
CA THR A 45 -5.26 -12.69 8.15
C THR A 45 -5.92 -13.31 6.91
N CYS A 46 -7.21 -13.04 6.71
CA CYS A 46 -7.96 -13.56 5.55
C CYS A 46 -7.87 -12.63 4.34
N CYS A 47 -7.90 -11.32 4.55
CA CYS A 47 -7.82 -10.34 3.49
C CYS A 47 -7.07 -9.08 3.89
N ILE A 48 -6.44 -8.46 2.89
CA ILE A 48 -5.69 -7.21 3.02
C ILE A 48 -6.12 -6.29 1.90
N TRP A 49 -6.26 -5.01 2.20
CA TRP A 49 -6.58 -3.99 1.21
C TRP A 49 -6.11 -2.60 1.64
N ILE A 50 -6.13 -1.69 0.68
CA ILE A 50 -5.82 -0.28 0.87
C ILE A 50 -7.06 0.50 0.43
N PRO A 51 -7.93 0.97 1.34
CA PRO A 51 -9.23 1.56 1.00
C PRO A 51 -9.08 2.87 0.22
N LYS A 52 -7.96 3.58 0.41
CA LYS A 52 -7.64 4.79 -0.33
C LYS A 52 -6.15 4.82 -0.65
N LEU A 53 -5.83 4.81 -1.94
CA LEU A 53 -4.48 5.00 -2.44
C LEU A 53 -4.36 6.39 -3.07
N GLU A 54 -3.45 7.20 -2.56
CA GLU A 54 -3.17 8.54 -3.06
C GLU A 54 -1.87 8.54 -3.86
N LYS A 55 -1.92 9.15 -5.05
CA LYS A 55 -0.76 9.31 -5.93
C LYS A 55 -0.24 10.74 -5.86
N HIS A 56 1.01 10.88 -5.42
CA HIS A 56 1.69 12.17 -5.26
C HIS A 56 2.89 12.25 -6.23
N PRO A 57 3.01 13.31 -7.05
CA PRO A 57 4.17 13.49 -7.89
C PRO A 57 5.40 13.80 -7.03
N LEU A 58 6.50 13.07 -7.26
CA LEU A 58 7.78 13.44 -6.68
C LEU A 58 8.27 14.71 -7.38
N ARG A 59 8.38 15.81 -6.63
CA ARG A 59 9.10 17.00 -7.10
C ARG A 59 10.58 16.66 -7.07
N GLY A 60 11.17 16.52 -8.26
CA GLY A 60 12.62 16.45 -8.45
C GLY A 60 13.31 17.76 -8.10
#